data_AF-A0A9D7KLP8-F1
#
_entry.id   AF-A0A9D7KLP8-F1
#
_cell.length_a   1.000
_cell.length_b   1.000
_cell.length_c   1.000
_cell.angle_alpha   90.00
_cell.angle_beta   90.00
_cell.angle_gamma   90.00
#
_symmetry.space_group_name_H-M   'P 1'
#
loop_
_entity.id
_entity.type
_entity.pdbx_description
1 polymer ?
#
loop_
_entity_poly.entity_id
_entity_poly.type
_entity_poly.pdbx_seq_one_letter_code
_entity_poly.pdbx_strand_id
1 'polypeptide(L)' 'MGDSFQWIKLFEDGTGYTSNRNLYKTTDHGNTWNLIGAYYFFISQIVFYDSNNGFIVGNNGKVFRTK' A
#
# COMPACT_ATOMS: atom_id res chain seq x y z
N MET A 1 20.60 8.00 1.27
CA MET A 1 19.67 6.93 0.84
C MET A 1 18.28 7.53 0.92
N GLY A 2 17.77 8.05 -0.20
CA GLY A 2 16.45 8.69 -0.26
C GLY A 2 15.41 7.63 -0.57
N ASP A 3 14.73 7.16 0.46
CA ASP A 3 13.65 6.19 0.31
C ASP A 3 12.48 6.86 -0.41
N SER A 4 12.37 6.61 -1.71
CA SER A 4 11.35 7.18 -2.59
C SER A 4 10.06 6.40 -2.38
N PHE A 5 8.97 7.08 -2.02
CA PHE A 5 7.63 6.49 -2.03
C PHE A 5 7.29 6.13 -3.48
N GLN A 6 7.15 4.84 -3.78
CA GLN A 6 6.92 4.41 -5.18
C GLN A 6 5.46 4.56 -5.60
N TRP A 7 4.52 4.69 -4.65
CA TRP A 7 3.10 4.82 -4.96
C TRP A 7 2.30 5.34 -3.76
N ILE A 8 1.32 6.23 -4.01
CA ILE A 8 0.32 6.65 -3.02
C ILE A 8 -1.06 6.68 -3.66
N LYS A 9 -2.07 6.18 -2.95
CA LYS A 9 -3.48 6.31 -3.31
C LYS A 9 -4.28 6.73 -2.09
N LEU A 10 -5.09 7.77 -2.24
CA LEU A 10 -6.06 8.25 -1.25
C LEU A 10 -7.47 8.16 -1.84
N PHE A 11 -8.43 7.81 -1.00
CA PHE A 11 -9.85 7.79 -1.29
C PHE A 11 -10.55 8.97 -0.61
N GLU A 12 -11.74 9.32 -1.09
CA GLU A 12 -12.52 10.44 -0.53
C GLU A 12 -12.92 10.20 0.94
N ASP A 13 -13.06 8.95 1.35
CA ASP A 13 -13.39 8.54 2.72
C ASP A 13 -12.22 8.70 3.72
N GLY A 14 -11.07 9.21 3.27
CA GLY A 14 -9.88 9.40 4.09
C GLY A 14 -9.01 8.15 4.22
N THR A 15 -9.42 7.03 3.63
CA THR A 15 -8.59 5.84 3.52
C THR A 15 -7.48 6.08 2.50
N GLY A 16 -6.28 5.59 2.78
CA GLY A 16 -5.19 5.65 1.83
C GLY A 16 -4.15 4.57 2.04
N TYR A 17 -3.38 4.31 0.99
CA TYR A 17 -2.34 3.29 0.96
C TYR A 17 -1.07 3.87 0.35
N THR A 18 0.06 3.56 0.97
CA THR A 18 1.39 3.88 0.43
C THR A 18 2.31 2.69 0.61
N SER A 19 3.28 2.58 -0.29
CA SER A 19 4.25 1.49 -0.26
C SER A 19 5.67 1.95 -0.54
N ASN A 20 6.57 1.36 0.23
CA ASN A 20 7.99 1.26 -0.09
C ASN A 20 8.41 -0.20 0.09
N ARG A 21 9.24 -0.53 1.08
CA ARG A 21 9.53 -1.91 1.50
C ARG A 21 8.37 -2.56 2.26
N ASN A 22 7.49 -1.73 2.80
CA ASN A 22 6.34 -2.14 3.57
C ASN A 22 5.08 -1.45 3.02
N LEU A 23 3.92 -1.98 3.39
CA LEU A 23 2.62 -1.42 3.09
C LEU A 23 2.05 -0.72 4.32
N TYR A 24 1.65 0.52 4.11
CA TYR A 24 1.06 1.36 5.14
C TYR A 24 -0.36 1.76 4.74
N LYS A 25 -1.24 1.91 5.73
CA LYS A 25 -2.62 2.37 5.59
C LYS A 25 -2.87 3.59 6.48
N THR A 26 -3.59 4.57 5.94
CA THR A 26 -4.22 5.67 6.69
C THR A 26 -5.73 5.52 6.65
N THR A 27 -6.42 6.05 7.66
CA THR A 27 -7.88 6.24 7.70
C THR A 27 -8.24 7.66 8.14
N ASP A 28 -7.27 8.57 8.12
CA ASP A 28 -7.38 9.94 8.64
C ASP A 28 -6.83 10.97 7.63
N HIS A 29 -7.08 10.74 6.35
CA HIS A 29 -6.66 11.61 5.24
C HIS A 29 -5.12 11.77 5.13
N GLY A 30 -4.37 10.76 5.56
CA GLY A 30 -2.91 10.77 5.47
C GLY A 30 -2.19 11.50 6.61
N ASN A 31 -2.90 11.87 7.68
CA ASN A 31 -2.30 12.46 8.88
C ASN A 31 -1.45 11.43 9.64
N THR A 32 -1.92 10.19 9.73
CA THR A 32 -1.18 9.07 10.32
C THR A 32 -1.19 7.83 9.42
N TRP A 33 -0.11 7.06 9.48
CA TRP A 33 0.10 5.87 8.65
C TRP A 33 0.50 4.67 9.51
N ASN A 34 -0.31 3.63 9.46
CA ASN A 34 -0.10 2.39 10.21
C ASN A 34 0.47 1.31 9.29
N LEU A 35 1.48 0.58 9.79
CA LEU A 35 2.03 -0.58 9.10
C LEU A 35 0.98 -1.71 9.08
N ILE A 36 0.57 -2.13 7.89
CA ILE A 36 -0.40 -3.24 7.71
C ILE A 36 0.20 -4.45 7.00
N GLY A 37 1.43 -4.33 6.49
CA GLY A 37 2.16 -5.45 5.91
C GLY A 37 3.64 -5.14 5.80
N ALA A 38 4.47 -5.95 6.45
CA ALA A 38 5.91 -5.93 6.23
C ALA A 38 6.25 -6.96 5.15
N TYR A 39 6.78 -6.49 4.02
CA TYR A 39 7.10 -7.35 2.90
C TYR A 39 8.62 -7.41 2.73
N TYR A 40 9.19 -8.61 2.87
CA TYR A 40 10.62 -8.84 2.61
C TYR A 40 10.96 -8.90 1.11
N PHE A 41 10.11 -8.35 0.24
CA PHE A 41 10.28 -8.36 -1.21
C PHE A 41 9.86 -7.01 -1.79
N PHE A 42 10.42 -6.67 -2.95
CA PHE A 42 10.03 -5.46 -3.67
C PHE A 42 8.62 -5.59 -4.20
N ILE A 43 7.78 -4.62 -3.82
CA ILE A 43 6.45 -4.44 -4.40
C ILE A 43 6.65 -3.85 -5.80
N SER A 44 6.11 -4.52 -6.81
CA SER A 44 6.17 -4.04 -8.19
C SER A 44 4.95 -3.20 -8.56
N GLN A 45 3.78 -3.55 -8.03
CA GLN A 45 2.54 -2.83 -8.32
C GLN A 45 1.50 -3.00 -7.22
N ILE A 46 0.69 -1.97 -7.03
CA ILE A 46 -0.47 -1.97 -6.15
C ILE A 46 -1.68 -1.45 -6.93
N VAL A 47 -2.79 -2.19 -6.89
CA VAL A 47 -4.06 -1.81 -7.53
C VAL A 47 -5.18 -1.92 -6.52
N PHE A 48 -5.95 -0.85 -6.34
CA PHE A 48 -7.18 -0.89 -5.54
C PHE A 48 -8.39 -0.52 -6.40
N TYR A 49 -9.48 -1.26 -6.26
CA TYR A 49 -10.76 -0.97 -6.91
C TYR A 49 -11.70 -0.18 -6.00
N ASP A 50 -11.57 -0.34 -4.68
CA ASP A 50 -12.22 0.52 -3.67
C ASP A 50 -11.31 0.67 -2.44
N SER A 51 -11.79 1.38 -1.41
CA SER A 51 -11.00 1.69 -0.21
C SER A 51 -10.67 0.48 0.66
N ASN A 52 -11.33 -0.67 0.48
CA ASN A 52 -11.08 -1.88 1.26
C ASN A 52 -10.47 -3.00 0.42
N ASN A 53 -10.64 -2.94 -0.89
CA ASN A 53 -10.37 -4.05 -1.76
C ASN A 53 -9.33 -3.70 -2.84
N GLY A 54 -8.23 -4.45 -2.83
CA GLY A 54 -7.10 -4.28 -3.74
C GLY A 54 -6.18 -5.49 -3.80
N PHE A 55 -5.25 -5.43 -4.74
CA PHE A 55 -4.22 -6.42 -5.01
C PHE A 55 -2.84 -5.78 -4.96
N ILE A 56 -1.89 -6.52 -4.38
CA ILE A 56 -0.49 -6.15 -4.32
C ILE A 56 0.29 -7.24 -5.00
N VAL A 57 1.12 -6.84 -5.96
CA VAL A 57 1.99 -7.73 -6.73
C VAL A 57 3.42 -7.43 -6.33
N GLY A 58 4.15 -8.48 -5.98
CA GLY A 58 5.57 -8.41 -5.65
C GLY A 58 6.42 -9.26 -6.58
N ASN A 59 7.73 -9.10 -6.46
CA ASN A 59 8.67 -9.95 -7.19
C ASN A 59 8.44 -11.44 -6.89
N ASN A 60 8.77 -12.30 -7.87
CA ASN A 60 8.59 -13.76 -7.86
C ASN A 60 7.12 -14.23 -7.89
N GLY A 61 6.22 -13.46 -8.51
CA GLY A 61 4.83 -13.87 -8.74
C GLY A 61 3.96 -13.91 -7.47
N LYS A 62 4.41 -13.27 -6.39
CA LYS A 62 3.63 -13.21 -5.15
C LYS A 62 2.49 -12.20 -5.30
N VAL A 63 1.26 -12.65 -5.04
CA VAL A 63 0.05 -11.83 -5.04
C VAL A 63 -0.56 -11.82 -3.65
N PHE A 64 -0.85 -10.63 -3.13
CA PHE A 64 -1.58 -10.44 -1.88
C PHE A 64 -2.89 -9.71 -2.16
N ARG A 65 -3.92 -10.06 -1.41
CA ARG A 65 -5.23 -9.40 -1.48
C ARG A 65 -5.52 -8.74 -0.14
N THR A 66 -6.01 -7.49 -0.18
CA THR A 66 -6.54 -6.84 1.03
C THR A 66 -7.96 -7.34 1.32
N LYS A 67 -8.37 -7.34 2.58
CA LYS A 67 -9.73 -7.65 3.00
C LYS A 67 -10.17 -6.62 4.02
#